data_AF-A0A818X4I7-F1
#
_entry.id   AF-A0A818X4I7-F1
#
_cell.length_a   1.000
_cell.length_b   1.000
_cell.length_c   1.000
_cell.angle_alpha   90.00
_cell.angle_beta   90.00
_cell.angle_gamma   90.00
#
_symmetry.space_group_name_H-M   'P 1'
#
loop_
_entity.id
_entity.type
_entity.pdbx_description
1 polymer ?
#
loop_
_entity_poly.entity_id
_entity_poly.type
_entity_poly.pdbx_seq_one_letter_code
_entity_poly.pdbx_strand_id
1 'polypeptide(L)'
;MLRLLLLVVIAVNVHYCLSQSITAAQLAAIMPNNRHPEYLSHINAALVEGSINTCHRKAAFLAQLAHESGQLVYMEEIASGDAYEGRLDLGNTQPGDGRRFKGRGPIQLTGRANYRAAGKALGLDLEANPQLVATPEVGFRTSVWFWTVHKLNVLADAGTLDAFRQITRKINGGTNGQADREKYWARAKTTLGCGSGTGVVTCTAEGMTGQCIATSSCTGRSVAGLCPGASNIQCCIPAGPSCTVNGRSGICRDRATCTGTTFSGYCPGAAHIQCCISN
;
A
#
# COMPACT_ATOMS: atom_id res chain seq x y z
N MET A 1 -19.64 30.86 -25.46
CA MET A 1 -20.20 29.98 -24.42
C MET A 1 -19.45 28.66 -24.43
N LEU A 2 -19.19 28.11 -23.24
CA LEU A 2 -18.65 26.76 -22.95
C LEU A 2 -17.13 26.55 -23.04
N ARG A 3 -16.39 27.01 -22.03
CA ARG A 3 -15.09 26.44 -21.62
C ARG A 3 -14.78 26.81 -20.16
N LEU A 4 -15.56 26.28 -19.22
CA LEU A 4 -15.27 26.40 -17.79
C LEU A 4 -15.85 25.21 -17.01
N LEU A 5 -15.37 23.99 -17.28
CA LEU A 5 -15.84 22.80 -16.55
C LEU A 5 -14.80 21.66 -16.44
N LEU A 6 -13.49 21.94 -16.58
CA LEU A 6 -12.44 20.91 -16.47
C LEU A 6 -11.37 21.18 -15.40
N LEU A 7 -11.52 22.24 -14.59
CA LEU A 7 -10.57 22.56 -13.50
C LEU A 7 -11.09 22.18 -12.10
N VAL A 8 -12.38 21.89 -11.95
CA VAL A 8 -12.98 21.60 -10.64
C VAL A 8 -12.68 20.16 -10.19
N VAL A 9 -12.57 19.18 -11.09
CA VAL A 9 -12.36 17.76 -10.73
C VAL A 9 -10.95 17.49 -10.17
N ILE A 10 -9.93 18.23 -10.63
CA ILE A 10 -8.55 18.06 -10.15
C ILE A 10 -8.37 18.69 -8.76
N ALA A 11 -9.02 19.83 -8.47
CA ALA A 11 -8.92 20.51 -7.19
C ALA A 11 -9.59 19.74 -6.03
N VAL A 12 -10.66 18.98 -6.29
CA VAL A 12 -11.30 18.14 -5.26
C VAL A 12 -10.37 17.02 -4.79
N ASN A 13 -9.58 16.40 -5.68
CA ASN A 13 -8.70 15.29 -5.33
C ASN A 13 -7.46 15.70 -4.52
N VAL A 14 -6.99 16.95 -4.63
CA VAL A 14 -5.82 17.43 -3.87
C VAL A 14 -6.19 17.80 -2.41
N HIS A 15 -7.43 18.21 -2.15
CA HIS A 15 -7.88 18.59 -0.80
C HIS A 15 -8.06 17.39 0.16
N TYR A 16 -8.34 16.18 -0.35
CA TYR A 16 -8.55 14.98 0.50
C TYR A 16 -7.28 14.48 1.19
N CYS A 17 -6.10 14.80 0.65
CA CYS A 17 -4.82 14.29 1.16
C CYS A 17 -4.22 15.15 2.30
N LEU A 18 -4.78 16.33 2.57
CA LEU A 18 -4.28 17.29 3.58
C LEU A 18 -5.00 17.20 4.94
N SER A 19 -6.16 16.54 5.02
CA SER A 19 -6.81 16.27 6.30
C SER A 19 -5.91 15.38 7.14
N GLN A 20 -5.69 15.69 8.43
CA GLN A 20 -4.95 14.80 9.34
C GLN A 20 -5.75 13.53 9.70
N SER A 21 -7.07 13.60 9.64
CA SER A 21 -8.01 12.54 10.04
C SER A 21 -8.61 11.78 8.84
N ILE A 22 -9.17 10.60 9.10
CA ILE A 22 -10.04 9.85 8.18
C ILE A 22 -11.51 9.97 8.61
N THR A 23 -12.44 9.78 7.67
CA THR A 23 -13.88 9.78 7.94
C THR A 23 -14.41 8.38 8.25
N ALA A 24 -15.61 8.29 8.82
CA ALA A 24 -16.30 7.02 9.05
C ALA A 24 -16.51 6.24 7.73
N ALA A 25 -16.87 6.93 6.65
CA ALA A 25 -17.03 6.32 5.33
C ALA A 25 -15.70 5.75 4.79
N GLN A 26 -14.60 6.47 5.00
CA GLN A 26 -13.27 5.96 4.62
C GLN A 26 -12.89 4.74 5.45
N LEU A 27 -13.10 4.77 6.77
CA LEU A 27 -12.84 3.61 7.65
C LEU A 27 -13.65 2.39 7.21
N ALA A 28 -14.97 2.54 7.00
CA ALA A 28 -15.84 1.47 6.54
C ALA A 28 -15.45 0.94 5.15
N ALA A 29 -15.00 1.81 4.25
CA ALA A 29 -14.52 1.38 2.94
C ALA A 29 -13.20 0.60 3.06
N ILE A 30 -12.27 0.98 3.93
CA ILE A 30 -10.98 0.29 4.12
C ILE A 30 -11.18 -1.05 4.83
N MET A 31 -11.95 -1.04 5.91
CA MET A 31 -12.19 -2.16 6.81
C MET A 31 -13.69 -2.49 6.88
N PRO A 32 -14.30 -3.03 5.81
CA PRO A 32 -15.74 -3.30 5.73
C PRO A 32 -16.26 -4.30 6.77
N ASN A 33 -15.40 -5.13 7.35
CA ASN A 33 -15.79 -6.03 8.43
C ASN A 33 -15.67 -5.39 9.82
N ASN A 34 -15.14 -4.16 9.93
CA ASN A 34 -15.10 -3.45 11.20
C ASN A 34 -16.54 -3.21 11.69
N ARG A 35 -16.85 -3.71 12.89
CA ARG A 35 -18.14 -3.53 13.57
C ARG A 35 -18.10 -2.45 14.65
N HIS A 36 -16.98 -1.74 14.77
CA HIS A 36 -16.69 -0.76 15.81
C HIS A 36 -16.52 0.64 15.22
N PRO A 37 -17.60 1.32 14.82
CA PRO A 37 -17.54 2.72 14.36
C PRO A 37 -17.00 3.66 15.45
N GLU A 38 -17.17 3.33 16.72
CA GLU A 38 -16.66 4.07 17.88
C GLU A 38 -15.12 4.16 17.92
N TYR A 39 -14.39 3.29 17.21
CA TYR A 39 -12.93 3.34 17.15
C TYR A 39 -12.41 4.49 16.29
N LEU A 40 -13.25 5.15 15.50
CA LEU A 40 -12.83 6.22 14.59
C LEU A 40 -12.09 7.36 15.30
N SER A 41 -12.57 7.78 16.48
CA SER A 41 -11.94 8.84 17.27
C SER A 41 -10.53 8.43 17.72
N HIS A 42 -10.36 7.20 18.19
CA HIS A 42 -9.08 6.66 18.63
C HIS A 42 -8.10 6.46 17.45
N ILE A 43 -8.59 6.02 16.29
CA ILE A 43 -7.78 5.93 15.07
C ILE A 43 -7.27 7.31 14.70
N ASN A 44 -8.14 8.32 14.64
CA ASN A 44 -7.75 9.68 14.26
C ASN A 44 -6.77 10.29 15.27
N ALA A 45 -6.98 10.07 16.58
CA ALA A 45 -6.03 10.49 17.61
C ALA A 45 -4.65 9.83 17.40
N ALA A 46 -4.61 8.54 17.10
CA ALA A 46 -3.38 7.81 16.83
C ALA A 46 -2.66 8.28 15.56
N LEU A 47 -3.40 8.61 14.49
CA LEU A 47 -2.81 9.18 13.29
C LEU A 47 -2.09 10.52 13.58
N VAL A 48 -2.69 11.35 14.43
CA VAL A 48 -2.09 12.61 14.89
C VAL A 48 -0.87 12.35 15.77
N GLU A 49 -1.00 11.53 16.83
CA GLU A 49 0.08 11.20 17.77
C GLU A 49 1.32 10.65 17.05
N GLY A 50 1.12 9.76 16.07
CA GLY A 50 2.21 9.12 15.33
C GLY A 50 2.77 9.93 14.16
N SER A 51 2.28 11.15 13.92
CA SER A 51 2.56 11.90 12.69
C SER A 51 2.34 11.05 11.42
N ILE A 52 1.30 10.20 11.44
CA ILE A 52 0.89 9.33 10.33
C ILE A 52 -0.07 10.14 9.46
N ASN A 53 0.48 11.23 8.91
CA ASN A 53 -0.30 12.35 8.37
C ASN A 53 -0.27 12.46 6.84
N THR A 54 0.64 11.76 6.16
CA THR A 54 0.60 11.60 4.70
C THR A 54 -0.35 10.48 4.31
N CYS A 55 -0.90 10.52 3.09
CA CYS A 55 -1.81 9.47 2.67
C CYS A 55 -1.15 8.09 2.64
N HIS A 56 0.10 7.99 2.17
CA HIS A 56 0.82 6.72 2.16
C HIS A 56 1.09 6.16 3.57
N ARG A 57 1.43 7.02 4.54
CA ARG A 57 1.55 6.63 5.95
C ARG A 57 0.26 6.05 6.49
N LYS A 58 -0.87 6.76 6.30
CA LYS A 58 -2.19 6.29 6.75
C LYS A 58 -2.57 4.97 6.09
N ALA A 59 -2.41 4.88 4.77
CA ALA A 59 -2.76 3.69 4.03
C ALA A 59 -1.96 2.47 4.50
N ALA A 60 -0.65 2.63 4.71
CA ALA A 60 0.19 1.55 5.20
C ALA A 60 -0.16 1.15 6.64
N PHE A 61 -0.31 2.13 7.54
CA PHE A 61 -0.67 1.88 8.94
C PHE A 61 -2.01 1.15 9.06
N LEU A 62 -3.07 1.70 8.47
CA LEU A 62 -4.41 1.11 8.52
C LEU A 62 -4.44 -0.29 7.90
N ALA A 63 -3.70 -0.53 6.81
CA ALA A 63 -3.64 -1.86 6.20
C ALA A 63 -2.99 -2.92 7.09
N GLN A 64 -1.96 -2.54 7.84
CA GLN A 64 -1.32 -3.45 8.79
C GLN A 64 -2.27 -3.76 9.95
N LEU A 65 -2.90 -2.73 10.54
CA LEU A 65 -3.88 -2.93 11.61
C LEU A 65 -5.07 -3.77 11.14
N ALA A 66 -5.57 -3.55 9.92
CA ALA A 66 -6.66 -4.32 9.34
C ALA A 66 -6.35 -5.82 9.27
N HIS A 67 -5.11 -6.19 8.97
CA HIS A 67 -4.73 -7.60 8.94
C HIS A 67 -4.54 -8.17 10.35
N GLU A 68 -3.75 -7.50 11.21
CA GLU A 68 -3.38 -8.00 12.54
C GLU A 68 -4.59 -8.20 13.46
N SER A 69 -5.62 -7.37 13.34
CA SER A 69 -6.80 -7.38 14.23
C SER A 69 -8.06 -7.98 13.59
N GLY A 70 -7.94 -8.53 12.38
CA GLY A 70 -9.11 -8.97 11.62
C GLY A 70 -10.09 -7.82 11.36
N GLN A 71 -9.58 -6.69 10.84
CA GLN A 71 -10.32 -5.45 10.59
C GLN A 71 -10.93 -4.85 11.87
N LEU A 72 -10.14 -4.84 12.95
CA LEU A 72 -10.48 -4.32 14.28
C LEU A 72 -11.56 -5.10 15.02
N VAL A 73 -11.90 -6.31 14.56
CA VAL A 73 -12.83 -7.21 15.26
C VAL A 73 -12.20 -7.76 16.54
N TYR A 74 -10.88 -7.95 16.56
CA TYR A 74 -10.16 -8.52 17.69
C TYR A 74 -9.14 -7.52 18.25
N MET A 75 -9.38 -7.04 19.47
CA MET A 75 -8.43 -6.25 20.26
C MET A 75 -7.57 -7.12 21.18
N GLU A 76 -7.83 -8.42 21.23
CA GLU A 76 -7.03 -9.40 21.93
C GLU A 76 -6.97 -10.67 21.07
N GLU A 77 -5.79 -11.28 21.00
CA GLU A 77 -5.58 -12.54 20.28
C GLU A 77 -6.55 -13.63 20.77
N ILE A 78 -7.08 -14.45 19.86
CA ILE A 78 -8.00 -15.54 20.23
C ILE A 78 -7.24 -16.69 20.92
N ALA A 79 -5.99 -16.94 20.52
CA ALA A 79 -5.18 -17.99 21.10
C ALA A 79 -4.85 -17.71 22.59
N SER A 80 -4.51 -18.77 23.33
CA SER A 80 -4.21 -18.66 24.77
C SER A 80 -2.97 -17.81 25.07
N GLY A 81 -2.02 -17.76 24.14
CA GLY A 81 -0.69 -17.17 24.35
C GLY A 81 0.36 -18.16 24.88
N ASP A 82 0.00 -19.44 25.08
CA ASP A 82 0.92 -20.47 25.58
C ASP A 82 2.16 -20.63 24.68
N ALA A 83 2.01 -20.42 23.38
CA ALA A 83 3.11 -20.47 22.41
C ALA A 83 4.19 -19.39 22.64
N TYR A 84 3.89 -18.36 23.45
CA TYR A 84 4.85 -17.31 23.79
C TYR A 84 5.57 -17.58 25.12
N GLU A 85 5.21 -18.62 25.86
CA GLU A 85 5.85 -18.95 27.13
C GLU A 85 7.35 -19.24 26.92
N GLY A 86 8.20 -18.66 27.77
CA GLY A 86 9.66 -18.85 27.71
C GLY A 86 10.37 -18.22 26.50
N ARG A 87 9.66 -17.49 25.62
CA ARG A 87 10.26 -16.82 24.45
C ARG A 87 11.17 -15.67 24.88
N LEU A 88 12.48 -15.92 24.85
CA LEU A 88 13.51 -14.96 25.27
C LEU A 88 13.55 -13.69 24.40
N ASP A 89 13.28 -13.83 23.10
CA ASP A 89 13.20 -12.70 22.16
C ASP A 89 12.02 -11.75 22.47
N LEU A 90 10.99 -12.24 23.17
CA LEU A 90 9.85 -11.47 23.65
C LEU A 90 10.04 -10.96 25.10
N GLY A 91 11.14 -11.33 25.75
CA GLY A 91 11.41 -11.05 27.16
C GLY A 91 10.51 -11.84 28.12
N ASN A 92 9.86 -12.91 27.66
CA ASN A 92 8.99 -13.76 28.48
C ASN A 92 9.84 -14.73 29.31
N THR A 93 10.46 -14.21 30.37
CA THR A 93 11.42 -14.95 31.20
C THR A 93 10.84 -15.46 32.52
N GLN A 94 9.58 -15.15 32.83
CA GLN A 94 8.92 -15.60 34.06
C GLN A 94 7.77 -16.55 33.74
N PRO A 95 7.48 -17.53 34.63
CA PRO A 95 6.34 -18.41 34.47
C PRO A 95 5.02 -17.66 34.29
N GLY A 96 4.27 -18.00 33.23
CA GLY A 96 2.97 -17.44 32.91
C GLY A 96 3.01 -16.22 31.99
N ASP A 97 4.20 -15.81 31.54
CA ASP A 97 4.39 -14.66 30.66
C ASP A 97 3.73 -14.82 29.31
N GLY A 98 3.65 -16.04 28.78
CA GLY A 98 3.07 -16.30 27.47
C GLY A 98 1.60 -15.84 27.41
N ARG A 99 0.79 -16.32 28.36
CA ARG A 99 -0.62 -15.90 28.48
C ARG A 99 -0.76 -14.45 28.91
N ARG A 100 0.07 -14.00 29.86
CA ARG A 100 0.00 -12.65 30.42
C ARG A 100 0.27 -11.58 29.34
N PHE A 101 1.26 -11.82 28.48
CA PHE A 101 1.71 -10.90 27.43
C PHE A 101 1.43 -11.40 26.01
N LYS A 102 0.31 -12.11 25.82
CA LYS A 102 -0.26 -12.47 24.51
C LYS A 102 -0.59 -11.22 23.67
N GLY A 103 -0.87 -11.42 22.38
CA GLY A 103 -1.21 -10.34 21.46
C GLY A 103 -2.41 -9.52 21.91
N ARG A 104 -2.25 -8.21 22.01
CA ARG A 104 -3.34 -7.24 22.25
C ARG A 104 -3.21 -5.99 21.41
N GLY A 105 -4.34 -5.31 21.25
CA GLY A 105 -4.49 -4.10 20.47
C GLY A 105 -4.46 -4.36 18.96
N PRO A 106 -4.65 -3.29 18.17
CA PRO A 106 -4.77 -3.38 16.72
C PRO A 106 -3.52 -3.91 16.00
N ILE A 107 -2.32 -3.68 16.56
CA ILE A 107 -1.06 -4.18 15.99
C ILE A 107 -0.62 -5.53 16.58
N GLN A 108 -1.39 -6.10 17.51
CA GLN A 108 -1.05 -7.32 18.25
C GLN A 108 0.31 -7.22 18.98
N LEU A 109 0.41 -6.26 19.91
CA LEU A 109 1.58 -6.13 20.78
C LEU A 109 1.74 -7.41 21.65
N THR A 110 2.90 -8.04 21.58
CA THR A 110 3.17 -9.34 22.21
C THR A 110 4.52 -9.32 22.93
N GLY A 111 4.59 -9.96 24.10
CA GLY A 111 5.83 -10.16 24.87
C GLY A 111 6.10 -9.13 25.96
N ARG A 112 6.52 -9.59 27.14
CA ARG A 112 6.80 -8.75 28.32
C ARG A 112 7.68 -7.54 28.00
N ALA A 113 8.75 -7.76 27.21
CA ALA A 113 9.68 -6.68 26.86
C ALA A 113 8.98 -5.54 26.12
N ASN A 114 8.08 -5.88 25.19
CA ASN A 114 7.31 -4.91 24.42
C ASN A 114 6.28 -4.18 25.29
N TYR A 115 5.55 -4.90 26.15
CA TYR A 115 4.62 -4.27 27.10
C TYR A 115 5.32 -3.29 28.03
N ARG A 116 6.46 -3.68 28.61
CA ARG A 116 7.29 -2.81 29.46
C ARG A 116 7.77 -1.57 28.71
N ALA A 117 8.31 -1.75 27.50
CA ALA A 117 8.88 -0.66 26.72
C ALA A 117 7.80 0.32 26.23
N ALA A 118 6.67 -0.18 25.75
CA ALA A 118 5.52 0.63 25.37
C ALA A 118 4.94 1.37 26.58
N GLY A 119 4.79 0.69 27.72
CA GLY A 119 4.29 1.29 28.95
C GLY A 119 5.14 2.45 29.42
N LYS A 120 6.47 2.27 29.45
CA LYS A 120 7.42 3.34 29.77
C LYS A 120 7.28 4.53 28.83
N ALA A 121 7.15 4.30 27.52
CA ALA A 121 7.02 5.37 26.54
C ALA A 121 5.69 6.14 26.65
N LEU A 122 4.61 5.45 27.04
CA LEU A 122 3.27 6.03 27.14
C LEU A 122 2.93 6.57 28.55
N GLY A 123 3.80 6.34 29.54
CA GLY A 123 3.55 6.68 30.94
C GLY A 123 2.50 5.80 31.61
N LEU A 124 2.39 4.53 31.18
CA LEU A 124 1.41 3.55 31.65
C LEU A 124 2.10 2.30 32.18
N ASP A 125 1.64 1.75 33.30
CA ASP A 125 2.16 0.46 33.81
C ASP A 125 1.49 -0.73 33.10
N LEU A 126 1.88 -0.95 31.85
CA LEU A 126 1.38 -2.03 31.00
C LEU A 126 1.96 -3.40 31.35
N GLU A 127 3.03 -3.46 32.15
CA GLU A 127 3.57 -4.75 32.61
C GLU A 127 2.74 -5.31 33.78
N ALA A 128 2.33 -4.43 34.70
CA ALA A 128 1.37 -4.80 35.74
C ALA A 128 -0.05 -4.96 35.18
N ASN A 129 -0.43 -4.14 34.18
CA ASN A 129 -1.79 -4.07 33.64
C ASN A 129 -1.84 -4.32 32.11
N PRO A 130 -1.44 -5.51 31.62
CA PRO A 130 -1.36 -5.79 30.18
C PRO A 130 -2.72 -5.74 29.47
N GLN A 131 -3.82 -6.02 30.17
CA GLN A 131 -5.18 -5.92 29.64
C GLN A 131 -5.55 -4.53 29.12
N LEU A 132 -4.88 -3.47 29.61
CA LEU A 132 -5.10 -2.12 29.10
C LEU A 132 -4.85 -2.03 27.60
N VAL A 133 -3.90 -2.79 27.05
CA VAL A 133 -3.58 -2.78 25.61
C VAL A 133 -4.76 -3.25 24.73
N ALA A 134 -5.70 -4.02 25.28
CA ALA A 134 -6.92 -4.41 24.57
C ALA A 134 -8.00 -3.31 24.56
N THR A 135 -7.85 -2.24 25.35
CA THR A 135 -8.74 -1.08 25.26
C THR A 135 -8.46 -0.26 24.00
N PRO A 136 -9.45 0.38 23.37
CA PRO A 136 -9.23 1.14 22.15
C PRO A 136 -8.18 2.25 22.31
N GLU A 137 -8.29 3.06 23.37
CA GLU A 137 -7.36 4.16 23.62
C GLU A 137 -5.90 3.67 23.69
N VAL A 138 -5.60 2.73 24.57
CA VAL A 138 -4.22 2.26 24.77
C VAL A 138 -3.75 1.37 23.61
N GLY A 139 -4.63 0.57 23.02
CA GLY A 139 -4.31 -0.29 21.88
C GLY A 139 -3.84 0.50 20.66
N PHE A 140 -4.53 1.60 20.31
CA PHE A 140 -4.09 2.45 19.20
C PHE A 140 -2.80 3.20 19.53
N ARG A 141 -2.60 3.67 20.78
CA ARG A 141 -1.36 4.31 21.23
C ARG A 141 -0.15 3.38 21.21
N THR A 142 -0.32 2.13 21.63
CA THR A 142 0.73 1.09 21.53
C THR A 142 1.04 0.73 20.07
N SER A 143 0.04 0.76 19.18
CA SER A 143 0.24 0.61 17.73
C SER A 143 1.10 1.74 17.15
N VAL A 144 0.85 2.98 17.59
CA VAL A 144 1.67 4.15 17.23
C VAL A 144 3.09 4.05 17.78
N TRP A 145 3.23 3.64 19.05
CA TRP A 145 4.55 3.43 19.66
C TRP A 145 5.38 2.44 18.84
N PHE A 146 4.82 1.26 18.54
CA PHE A 146 5.52 0.24 17.74
C PHE A 146 5.89 0.80 16.37
N TRP A 147 4.93 1.43 15.68
CA TRP A 147 5.17 2.05 14.38
C TRP A 147 6.32 3.08 14.40
N THR A 148 6.39 3.86 15.47
CA THR A 148 7.37 4.94 15.64
C THR A 148 8.77 4.40 15.95
N VAL A 149 8.91 3.50 16.93
CA VAL A 149 10.23 2.96 17.31
C VAL A 149 10.86 2.14 16.18
N HIS A 150 10.05 1.54 15.31
CA HIS A 150 10.50 0.84 14.11
C HIS A 150 10.66 1.74 12.86
N LYS A 151 10.46 3.05 12.99
CA LYS A 151 10.62 4.07 11.93
C LYS A 151 9.78 3.79 10.68
N LEU A 152 8.58 3.26 10.85
CA LEU A 152 7.77 2.76 9.74
C LEU A 152 7.17 3.88 8.87
N ASN A 153 7.07 5.11 9.38
CA ASN A 153 6.73 6.29 8.56
C ASN A 153 7.67 6.46 7.37
N VAL A 154 8.99 6.28 7.56
CA VAL A 154 9.99 6.45 6.50
C VAL A 154 9.78 5.45 5.37
N LEU A 155 9.46 4.19 5.72
CA LEU A 155 9.13 3.17 4.72
C LEU A 155 7.80 3.48 4.04
N ALA A 156 6.80 3.95 4.78
CA ALA A 156 5.49 4.24 4.22
C ALA A 156 5.54 5.43 3.25
N ASP A 157 6.39 6.43 3.50
CA ASP A 157 6.56 7.59 2.61
C ASP A 157 7.05 7.22 1.22
N ALA A 158 7.79 6.11 1.07
CA ALA A 158 8.20 5.63 -0.24
C ALA A 158 7.01 5.26 -1.14
N GLY A 159 5.86 4.87 -0.56
CA GLY A 159 4.65 4.53 -1.31
C GLY A 159 4.78 3.30 -2.23
N THR A 160 5.90 2.57 -2.18
CA THR A 160 6.19 1.42 -3.04
C THR A 160 5.80 0.09 -2.39
N LEU A 161 5.55 -0.92 -3.22
CA LEU A 161 5.20 -2.26 -2.75
C LEU A 161 6.34 -2.91 -1.96
N ASP A 162 7.59 -2.67 -2.36
CA ASP A 162 8.75 -3.18 -1.65
C ASP A 162 8.86 -2.58 -0.24
N ALA A 163 8.71 -1.26 -0.10
CA ALA A 163 8.73 -0.62 1.21
C ALA A 163 7.56 -1.10 2.09
N PHE A 164 6.38 -1.33 1.52
CA PHE A 164 5.26 -1.92 2.24
C PHE A 164 5.55 -3.36 2.72
N ARG A 165 6.21 -4.18 1.92
CA ARG A 165 6.69 -5.52 2.32
C ARG A 165 7.72 -5.45 3.44
N GLN A 166 8.60 -4.45 3.43
CA GLN A 166 9.54 -4.21 4.53
C GLN A 166 8.82 -3.85 5.83
N ILE A 167 7.73 -3.07 5.77
CA ILE A 167 6.86 -2.80 6.93
C ILE A 167 6.29 -4.10 7.48
N THR A 168 5.73 -4.98 6.63
CA THR A 168 5.20 -6.28 7.09
C THR A 168 6.24 -7.11 7.81
N ARG A 169 7.47 -7.21 7.27
CA ARG A 169 8.56 -7.96 7.90
C ARG A 169 8.94 -7.41 9.27
N LYS A 170 8.88 -6.09 9.45
CA LYS A 170 9.16 -5.46 10.76
C LYS A 170 8.06 -5.70 11.78
N ILE A 171 6.81 -5.80 11.36
CA ILE A 171 5.66 -6.05 12.26
C ILE A 171 5.56 -7.53 12.62
N ASN A 172 5.66 -8.44 11.65
CA ASN A 172 5.38 -9.86 11.85
C ASN A 172 6.64 -10.73 12.01
N GLY A 173 7.85 -10.19 11.74
CA GLY A 173 9.08 -10.98 11.65
C GLY A 173 9.20 -11.81 10.36
N GLY A 174 8.27 -11.65 9.41
CA GLY A 174 8.20 -12.42 8.17
C GLY A 174 7.18 -11.87 7.18
N THR A 175 6.67 -12.71 6.27
CA THR A 175 5.67 -12.33 5.25
C THR A 175 4.33 -13.01 5.44
N ASN A 176 3.99 -13.40 6.67
CA ASN A 176 2.71 -14.02 6.96
C ASN A 176 1.56 -13.06 6.63
N GLY A 177 0.60 -13.56 5.85
CA GLY A 177 -0.55 -12.77 5.42
C GLY A 177 -0.22 -11.65 4.40
N GLN A 178 0.96 -11.65 3.77
CA GLN A 178 1.40 -10.57 2.89
C GLN A 178 0.39 -10.21 1.79
N ALA A 179 -0.19 -11.21 1.12
CA ALA A 179 -1.17 -10.98 0.06
C ALA A 179 -2.44 -10.29 0.57
N ASP A 180 -2.85 -10.56 1.80
CA ASP A 180 -4.03 -9.93 2.41
C ASP A 180 -3.74 -8.49 2.85
N ARG A 181 -2.57 -8.26 3.46
CA ARG A 181 -2.06 -6.90 3.78
C ARG A 181 -1.97 -6.02 2.53
N GLU A 182 -1.49 -6.57 1.41
CA GLU A 182 -1.41 -5.86 0.13
C GLU A 182 -2.80 -5.48 -0.41
N LYS A 183 -3.82 -6.32 -0.22
CA LYS A 183 -5.21 -6.00 -0.57
C LYS A 183 -5.75 -4.83 0.27
N TYR A 184 -5.55 -4.85 1.59
CA TYR A 184 -5.94 -3.72 2.43
C TYR A 184 -5.19 -2.44 2.07
N TRP A 185 -3.90 -2.54 1.77
CA TRP A 185 -3.09 -1.39 1.39
C TRP A 185 -3.53 -0.78 0.07
N ALA A 186 -3.79 -1.61 -0.95
CA ALA A 186 -4.35 -1.15 -2.21
C ALA A 186 -5.70 -0.45 -2.00
N ARG A 187 -6.60 -1.05 -1.20
CA ARG A 187 -7.89 -0.47 -0.86
C ARG A 187 -7.75 0.87 -0.14
N ALA A 188 -6.89 0.94 0.87
CA ALA A 188 -6.64 2.16 1.63
C ALA A 188 -6.08 3.29 0.77
N LYS A 189 -5.13 3.00 -0.14
CA LYS A 189 -4.61 4.00 -1.08
C LYS A 189 -5.71 4.56 -1.99
N THR A 190 -6.59 3.70 -2.50
CA THR A 190 -7.72 4.12 -3.33
C THR A 190 -8.71 4.96 -2.54
N THR A 191 -9.13 4.50 -1.36
CA THR A 191 -10.12 5.19 -0.52
C THR A 191 -9.65 6.55 -0.02
N LEU A 192 -8.36 6.67 0.31
CA LEU A 192 -7.78 7.92 0.81
C LEU A 192 -7.32 8.85 -0.31
N GLY A 193 -7.36 8.38 -1.57
CA GLY A 193 -6.94 9.15 -2.72
C GLY A 193 -5.49 9.61 -2.60
N CYS A 194 -4.54 8.70 -2.33
CA CYS A 194 -3.13 9.03 -2.06
C CYS A 194 -2.36 9.70 -3.22
N GLY A 195 -3.09 10.17 -4.22
CA GLY A 195 -2.56 10.40 -5.55
C GLY A 195 -1.97 9.10 -6.07
N SER A 196 -1.74 9.09 -7.37
CA SER A 196 -0.81 8.18 -7.94
C SER A 196 0.61 8.56 -7.47
N GLY A 197 0.97 8.22 -6.23
CA GLY A 197 2.18 7.44 -6.02
C GLY A 197 1.99 6.09 -6.71
N THR A 198 1.75 6.13 -8.03
CA THR A 198 1.64 4.95 -8.84
C THR A 198 3.04 4.36 -8.82
N GLY A 199 3.18 3.23 -8.17
CA GLY A 199 3.87 2.13 -8.81
C GLY A 199 3.16 1.75 -10.12
N VAL A 200 3.04 2.70 -11.05
CA VAL A 200 3.12 2.43 -12.47
C VAL A 200 4.56 1.98 -12.51
N VAL A 201 4.74 0.66 -12.41
CA VAL A 201 6.03 0.09 -12.73
C VAL A 201 6.18 0.44 -14.19
N THR A 202 6.97 1.48 -14.44
CA THR A 202 7.27 1.89 -15.80
C THR A 202 8.20 0.85 -16.36
N CYS A 203 7.94 0.47 -17.59
CA CYS A 203 8.76 -0.43 -18.35
C CYS A 203 9.22 0.33 -19.60
N THR A 204 10.37 -0.04 -20.15
CA THR A 204 10.80 0.49 -21.44
C THR A 204 10.76 -0.64 -22.44
N ALA A 205 9.98 -0.46 -23.50
CA ALA A 205 9.91 -1.39 -24.63
C ALA A 205 10.02 -0.59 -25.92
N GLU A 206 10.92 -0.99 -26.82
CA GLU A 206 11.10 -0.35 -28.13
C GLU A 206 11.37 1.17 -28.04
N GLY A 207 12.18 1.58 -27.06
CA GLY A 207 12.50 3.00 -26.83
C GLY A 207 11.35 3.83 -26.26
N MET A 208 10.19 3.22 -25.96
CA MET A 208 9.02 3.90 -25.40
C MET A 208 8.84 3.53 -23.93
N THR A 209 8.48 4.52 -23.12
CA THR A 209 8.06 4.31 -21.73
C THR A 209 6.61 3.83 -21.70
N GLY A 210 6.39 2.65 -21.13
CA GLY A 210 5.09 2.04 -20.91
C GLY A 210 4.76 1.87 -19.44
N GLN A 211 3.59 1.29 -19.17
CA GLN A 211 3.10 0.97 -17.83
C GLN A 211 2.87 -0.53 -17.69
N CYS A 212 3.37 -1.13 -16.62
CA CYS A 212 3.05 -2.51 -16.28
C CYS A 212 1.62 -2.61 -15.75
N ILE A 213 0.71 -3.08 -16.60
CA ILE A 213 -0.71 -3.26 -16.29
C ILE A 213 -1.20 -4.60 -16.82
N ALA A 214 -2.41 -5.02 -16.41
CA ALA A 214 -3.03 -6.21 -16.97
C ALA A 214 -3.21 -6.08 -18.49
N THR A 215 -2.92 -7.14 -19.24
CA THR A 215 -3.10 -7.18 -20.70
C THR A 215 -4.50 -6.79 -21.13
N SER A 216 -5.52 -7.17 -20.35
CA SER A 216 -6.93 -6.80 -20.56
C SER A 216 -7.24 -5.32 -20.36
N SER A 217 -6.36 -4.58 -19.68
CA SER A 217 -6.49 -3.14 -19.42
C SER A 217 -5.59 -2.29 -20.33
N CYS A 218 -4.75 -2.93 -21.16
CA CYS A 218 -3.88 -2.22 -22.08
C CYS A 218 -4.64 -1.75 -23.31
N THR A 219 -4.73 -0.42 -23.48
CA THR A 219 -5.31 0.21 -24.68
C THR A 219 -4.30 0.38 -25.82
N GLY A 220 -3.02 0.15 -25.53
CA GLY A 220 -1.92 0.15 -26.49
C GLY A 220 -1.43 -1.26 -26.81
N ARG A 221 -0.11 -1.45 -26.86
CA ARG A 221 0.50 -2.76 -27.10
C ARG A 221 1.13 -3.32 -25.83
N SER A 222 0.83 -4.58 -25.54
CA SER A 222 1.43 -5.32 -24.42
C SER A 222 2.72 -6.01 -24.85
N VAL A 223 3.79 -5.86 -24.06
CA VAL A 223 5.07 -6.53 -24.24
C VAL A 223 5.39 -7.36 -22.99
N ALA A 224 5.51 -8.68 -23.17
CA ALA A 224 5.76 -9.62 -22.09
C ALA A 224 7.21 -9.56 -21.56
N GLY A 225 7.44 -10.05 -20.35
CA GLY A 225 8.78 -10.24 -19.78
C GLY A 225 9.47 -8.98 -19.24
N LEU A 226 8.83 -7.82 -19.35
CA LEU A 226 9.39 -6.52 -18.93
C LEU A 226 8.79 -5.99 -17.62
N CYS A 227 7.86 -6.75 -17.02
CA CYS A 227 7.12 -6.36 -15.84
C CYS A 227 7.17 -7.46 -14.77
N PRO A 228 7.36 -7.12 -13.49
CA PRO A 228 7.30 -8.09 -12.40
C PRO A 228 5.86 -8.51 -12.12
N GLY A 229 5.67 -9.75 -11.66
CA GLY A 229 4.38 -10.25 -11.19
C GLY A 229 3.79 -11.36 -12.05
N ALA A 230 2.46 -11.44 -12.07
CA ALA A 230 1.73 -12.46 -12.81
C ALA A 230 1.93 -12.31 -14.32
N SER A 231 1.82 -13.42 -15.08
CA SER A 231 2.07 -13.46 -16.54
C SER A 231 1.15 -12.55 -17.36
N ASN A 232 0.01 -12.16 -16.81
CA ASN A 232 -0.93 -11.22 -17.42
C ASN A 232 -0.60 -9.75 -17.13
N ILE A 233 0.43 -9.44 -16.33
CA ILE A 233 0.93 -8.08 -16.15
C ILE A 233 2.08 -7.86 -17.13
N GLN A 234 1.84 -7.04 -18.16
CA GLN A 234 2.78 -6.80 -19.25
C GLN A 234 3.02 -5.31 -19.45
N CYS A 235 4.10 -4.99 -20.16
CA CYS A 235 4.44 -3.61 -20.46
C CYS A 235 3.49 -3.04 -21.51
N CYS A 236 2.53 -2.23 -21.09
CA CYS A 236 1.63 -1.52 -21.98
C CYS A 236 2.28 -0.23 -22.45
N ILE A 237 2.76 -0.21 -23.70
CA ILE A 237 3.24 1.01 -24.37
C ILE A 237 2.14 1.60 -25.24
N PRO A 238 2.13 2.92 -25.50
CA PRO A 238 1.23 3.53 -26.47
C PRO A 238 1.29 2.82 -27.82
N ALA A 239 0.16 2.72 -28.53
CA ALA A 239 0.21 2.47 -29.96
C ALA A 239 0.98 3.64 -30.57
N GLY A 240 2.10 3.39 -31.26
CA GLY A 240 2.94 4.45 -31.82
C GLY A 240 2.15 5.42 -32.70
N PRO A 241 2.70 6.62 -33.01
CA PRO A 241 2.02 7.59 -33.86
C PRO A 241 1.50 6.95 -35.14
N SER A 242 0.29 7.32 -35.58
CA SER A 242 -0.18 6.90 -36.89
C SER A 242 0.64 7.57 -37.99
N CYS A 243 0.80 6.87 -39.10
CA CYS A 243 1.45 7.36 -40.31
C CYS A 243 0.65 6.91 -41.53
N THR A 244 0.81 7.61 -42.66
CA THR A 244 0.13 7.28 -43.90
C THR A 244 1.12 7.26 -45.04
N VAL A 245 1.18 6.15 -45.79
CA VAL A 245 2.01 6.00 -46.99
C VAL A 245 1.10 5.62 -48.14
N ASN A 246 1.07 6.44 -49.20
CA ASN A 246 0.25 6.20 -50.40
C ASN A 246 -1.23 5.87 -50.07
N GLY A 247 -1.81 6.59 -49.11
CA GLY A 247 -3.21 6.39 -48.68
C GLY A 247 -3.46 5.18 -47.78
N ARG A 248 -2.43 4.41 -47.42
CA ARG A 248 -2.53 3.29 -46.47
C ARG A 248 -2.09 3.73 -45.08
N SER A 249 -2.92 3.44 -44.09
CA SER A 249 -2.63 3.72 -42.68
C SER A 249 -1.63 2.72 -42.11
N GLY A 250 -0.65 3.23 -41.38
CA GLY A 250 0.36 2.47 -40.64
C GLY A 250 0.60 3.05 -39.25
N ILE A 251 1.52 2.42 -38.53
CA ILE A 251 1.94 2.83 -37.18
C ILE A 251 3.45 2.98 -37.16
N CYS A 252 3.93 4.11 -36.63
CA CYS A 252 5.34 4.38 -36.41
C CYS A 252 5.90 3.46 -35.31
N ARG A 253 6.93 2.69 -35.64
CA ARG A 253 7.63 1.79 -34.71
C ARG A 253 9.04 1.46 -35.20
N ASP A 254 9.82 0.77 -34.37
CA ASP A 254 11.14 0.26 -34.79
C ASP A 254 10.99 -0.68 -35.99
N ARG A 255 11.81 -0.47 -37.03
CA ARG A 255 11.83 -1.32 -38.22
C ARG A 255 12.07 -2.81 -37.91
N ALA A 256 12.78 -3.12 -36.82
CA ALA A 256 13.07 -4.48 -36.39
C ALA A 256 11.83 -5.19 -35.82
N THR A 257 10.81 -4.46 -35.39
CA THR A 257 9.60 -5.01 -34.75
C THR A 257 8.36 -4.90 -35.65
N CYS A 258 8.52 -4.39 -36.87
CA CYS A 258 7.47 -4.38 -37.87
C CYS A 258 7.27 -5.76 -38.47
N THR A 259 6.05 -6.28 -38.39
CA THR A 259 5.65 -7.55 -39.02
C THR A 259 5.12 -7.38 -40.45
N GLY A 260 5.08 -6.14 -40.96
CA GLY A 260 4.64 -5.78 -42.30
C GLY A 260 5.72 -5.05 -43.09
N THR A 261 5.31 -4.17 -44.01
CA THR A 261 6.26 -3.37 -44.82
C THR A 261 6.62 -2.07 -44.10
N THR A 262 7.90 -1.73 -44.09
CA THR A 262 8.43 -0.51 -43.45
C THR A 262 8.71 0.60 -44.46
N PHE A 263 8.44 1.84 -44.07
CA PHE A 263 8.70 3.04 -44.88
C PHE A 263 9.39 4.12 -44.05
N SER A 264 10.61 4.48 -44.45
CA SER A 264 11.40 5.54 -43.81
C SER A 264 10.88 6.94 -44.13
N GLY A 265 11.03 7.89 -43.20
CA GLY A 265 10.71 9.31 -43.42
C GLY A 265 9.26 9.71 -43.14
N TYR A 266 8.39 8.75 -42.78
CA TYR A 266 6.97 8.98 -42.48
C TYR A 266 6.66 9.03 -40.99
N CYS A 267 7.68 8.99 -40.14
CA CYS A 267 7.58 8.95 -38.69
C CYS A 267 8.57 9.93 -38.06
N PRO A 268 8.18 10.67 -37.02
CA PRO A 268 9.10 11.51 -36.27
C PRO A 268 10.06 10.66 -35.44
N GLY A 269 11.28 11.17 -35.22
CA GLY A 269 12.26 10.57 -34.32
C GLY A 269 13.47 9.96 -35.04
N ALA A 270 14.09 8.97 -34.39
CA ALA A 270 15.32 8.35 -34.87
C ALA A 270 15.10 7.55 -36.16
N ALA A 271 16.15 7.39 -36.98
CA ALA A 271 16.07 6.76 -38.31
C ALA A 271 15.56 5.30 -38.33
N HIS A 272 15.62 4.60 -37.19
CA HIS A 272 15.09 3.25 -37.04
C HIS A 272 13.58 3.20 -36.78
N ILE A 273 12.94 4.34 -36.45
CA ILE A 273 11.50 4.46 -36.32
C ILE A 273 10.90 4.75 -37.71
N GLN A 274 10.17 3.78 -38.23
CA GLN A 274 9.63 3.79 -39.59
C GLN A 274 8.13 3.50 -39.57
N CYS A 275 7.43 3.92 -40.62
CA CYS A 275 6.02 3.63 -40.76
C CYS A 275 5.83 2.16 -41.11
N CYS A 276 5.24 1.39 -40.21
CA CYS A 276 4.93 -0.02 -40.41
C CYS A 276 3.49 -0.17 -40.90
N ILE A 277 3.30 -0.69 -42.11
CA ILE A 277 2.01 -1.02 -42.68
C ILE A 277 1.87 -2.53 -42.69
N SER A 278 0.87 -3.06 -41.98
CA SER A 278 0.54 -4.48 -41.98
C SER A 278 0.18 -4.93 -43.40
N ASN A 279 0.66 -6.12 -43.78
CA ASN A 279 0.34 -6.74 -45.08
C ASN A 279 -1.13 -7.15 -45.17
#